data_AF-A0A6V7I6I4-F1
#
_entry.id   AF-A0A6V7I6I4-F1
#
_cell.length_a   1.000
_cell.length_b   1.000
_cell.length_c   1.000
_cell.angle_alpha   90.00
_cell.angle_beta   90.00
_cell.angle_gamma   90.00
#
_symmetry.space_group_name_H-M   'P 1'
#
loop_
_entity.id
_entity.type
_entity.pdbx_description
1 polymer ?
#
loop_
_entity_poly.entity_id
_entity_poly.type
_entity_poly.pdbx_seq_one_letter_code
_entity_poly.pdbx_strand_id
1 'polypeptide(L)'
;NSHCILDVAMASIDRLHRHQIYPIVLLIKFKTVKQIKEVKDSRYPSDKISAKAAKEMHEQSLKIEAEYKHHISDIIHAGVNVAYICTQVKAAVDCEQSKALWVPRGPT
;
A
#
# COMPACT_ATOMS: atom_id res chain seq x y z
N ASN A 1 -4.07 -19.92 -8.19
CA ASN A 1 -3.81 -19.35 -6.85
C ASN A 1 -3.60 -17.87 -7.07
N SER A 2 -4.54 -17.01 -6.66
CA SER A 2 -4.56 -15.60 -7.04
C SER A 2 -4.87 -14.74 -5.83
N HIS A 3 -4.27 -13.55 -5.76
CA HIS A 3 -4.54 -12.58 -4.70
C HIS A 3 -5.63 -11.59 -5.15
N CYS A 4 -6.58 -11.31 -4.26
CA CYS A 4 -7.56 -10.25 -4.47
C CYS A 4 -6.94 -8.88 -4.14
N ILE A 5 -7.20 -7.88 -4.97
CA ILE A 5 -6.89 -6.47 -4.65
C ILE A 5 -8.10 -5.89 -3.94
N LEU A 6 -7.89 -5.29 -2.76
CA LEU A 6 -8.94 -4.69 -1.96
C LEU A 6 -8.85 -3.17 -2.02
N ASP A 7 -9.94 -2.52 -2.39
CA ASP A 7 -10.12 -1.07 -2.27
C ASP A 7 -11.01 -0.78 -1.04
N VAL A 8 -10.36 -0.62 0.10
CA VAL A 8 -11.02 -0.42 1.40
C VAL A 8 -10.21 0.55 2.28
N ALA A 9 -10.87 1.21 3.24
CA ALA A 9 -10.18 2.03 4.23
C ALA A 9 -9.33 1.18 5.17
N MET A 10 -8.17 1.69 5.61
CA MET A 10 -7.25 1.02 6.55
C MET A 10 -7.92 0.58 7.85
N ALA A 11 -8.87 1.36 8.36
CA ALA A 11 -9.68 1.01 9.54
C ALA A 11 -10.52 -0.27 9.36
N SER A 12 -10.68 -0.77 8.13
CA SER A 12 -11.38 -2.03 7.85
C SER A 12 -10.51 -3.27 8.11
N ILE A 13 -9.19 -3.11 8.28
CA ILE A 13 -8.26 -4.24 8.48
C ILE A 13 -8.59 -5.01 9.77
N ASP A 14 -8.92 -4.31 10.86
CA ASP A 14 -9.34 -4.97 12.11
C ASP A 14 -10.58 -5.84 11.91
N ARG A 15 -11.51 -5.40 11.05
CA ARG A 15 -12.69 -6.21 10.71
C ARG A 15 -12.28 -7.46 9.94
N LEU A 16 -11.33 -7.36 9.02
CA LEU A 16 -10.81 -8.53 8.29
C LEU A 16 -10.14 -9.52 9.25
N HIS A 17 -9.31 -9.04 10.18
CA HIS A 17 -8.67 -9.88 11.20
C HIS A 17 -9.68 -10.63 12.06
N ARG A 18 -10.77 -9.97 12.47
CA ARG A 18 -11.88 -10.63 13.20
C ARG A 18 -12.53 -11.78 12.42
N HIS A 19 -12.51 -11.72 11.09
CA HIS A 19 -12.99 -12.78 10.21
C HIS A 19 -11.88 -13.74 9.75
N GLN A 20 -10.73 -13.76 10.43
CA GLN A 20 -9.58 -14.62 10.10
C GLN A 20 -9.00 -14.35 8.70
N ILE A 21 -9.15 -13.12 8.21
CA ILE A 21 -8.55 -12.67 6.96
C ILE A 21 -7.43 -11.70 7.30
N TYR A 22 -6.18 -12.07 7.00
CA TYR A 22 -4.98 -11.29 7.30
C TYR A 22 -4.36 -10.82 5.98
N PRO A 23 -4.76 -9.65 5.45
CA PRO A 23 -4.29 -9.18 4.16
C PRO A 23 -2.81 -8.80 4.20
N ILE A 24 -2.12 -8.94 3.06
CA ILE A 24 -0.82 -8.31 2.84
C ILE A 24 -1.07 -6.82 2.57
N VAL A 25 -0.54 -5.94 3.41
CA VAL A 25 -0.80 -4.49 3.34
C VAL A 25 0.47 -3.78 2.91
N LEU A 26 0.46 -3.27 1.67
CA LEU A 26 1.61 -2.57 1.10
C LEU A 26 1.33 -1.06 1.03
N LEU A 27 2.20 -0.25 1.62
CA LEU A 27 2.13 1.21 1.49
C LEU A 27 3.05 1.67 0.34
N ILE A 28 2.47 2.27 -0.70
CA ILE A 28 3.25 2.93 -1.75
C ILE A 28 3.58 4.36 -1.29
N LYS A 29 4.85 4.61 -1.00
CA LYS A 29 5.32 5.87 -0.40
C LYS A 29 6.19 6.65 -1.37
N PHE A 30 5.73 7.85 -1.73
CA PHE A 30 6.54 8.83 -2.46
C PHE A 30 7.38 9.66 -1.49
N LYS A 31 8.65 9.92 -1.84
CA LYS A 31 9.54 10.71 -0.99
C LYS A 31 9.14 12.17 -0.95
N THR A 32 8.61 12.71 -2.06
CA THR A 32 8.27 14.12 -2.19
C THR A 32 6.97 14.34 -2.97
N VAL A 33 6.32 15.48 -2.73
CA VAL A 33 5.16 15.98 -3.51
C VAL A 33 5.47 16.07 -5.00
N LYS A 34 6.73 16.42 -5.36
CA LYS A 34 7.18 16.50 -6.75
C LYS A 34 7.07 15.14 -7.45
N GLN A 35 7.53 14.07 -6.81
CA GLN A 35 7.45 12.72 -7.36
C GLN A 35 6.00 12.28 -7.61
N ILE A 36 5.06 12.62 -6.73
CA ILE A 36 3.62 12.31 -6.92
C ILE A 36 3.10 12.90 -8.23
N LYS A 37 3.53 14.12 -8.58
CA LYS A 37 3.10 14.81 -9.81
C LYS A 37 3.80 14.29 -11.07
N GLU A 38 5.01 13.78 -10.93
CA GLU A 38 5.88 13.38 -12.04
C GLU A 38 5.73 11.91 -12.42
N VAL A 39 5.34 11.05 -11.47
CA VAL A 39 5.10 9.64 -11.77
C VAL A 39 3.85 9.52 -12.64
N LYS A 40 4.06 9.01 -13.86
CA LYS A 40 3.02 8.73 -14.85
C LYS A 40 3.30 7.37 -15.49
N ASP A 41 2.24 6.66 -15.83
CA ASP A 41 2.34 5.50 -16.72
C ASP A 41 2.09 5.97 -18.15
N SER A 42 3.01 5.71 -19.07
CA SER A 42 2.81 6.08 -20.48
C SER A 42 1.65 5.32 -21.13
N ARG A 43 1.25 4.17 -20.56
CA ARG A 43 0.14 3.34 -21.04
C ARG A 43 -1.22 3.84 -20.57
N TYR A 44 -1.27 4.63 -19.49
CA TYR A 44 -2.50 5.14 -18.90
C TYR A 44 -2.39 6.66 -18.77
N PRO A 45 -3.00 7.42 -19.69
CA PRO A 45 -3.08 8.87 -19.56
C PRO A 45 -3.72 9.22 -18.21
N SER A 46 -2.99 9.95 -17.37
CA SER A 46 -3.52 10.44 -16.10
C SER A 46 -3.71 11.95 -16.14
N ASP A 47 -4.77 12.41 -15.50
CA ASP A 47 -5.00 13.83 -15.29
C ASP A 47 -3.85 14.45 -14.50
N LYS A 48 -3.58 15.73 -14.77
CA LYS A 48 -2.58 16.47 -14.01
C LYS A 48 -3.03 16.58 -12.56
N ILE A 49 -2.27 15.97 -11.66
CA ILE A 49 -2.45 16.14 -10.22
C ILE A 49 -2.09 17.58 -9.85
N SER A 50 -3.04 18.28 -9.22
CA SER A 50 -2.83 19.66 -8.76
C SER A 50 -1.78 19.72 -7.64
N ALA A 51 -1.14 20.88 -7.44
CA ALA A 51 -0.18 21.04 -6.36
C ALA A 51 -0.80 20.82 -4.97
N LYS A 52 -2.06 21.26 -4.79
CA LYS A 52 -2.83 21.04 -3.56
C LYS A 52 -3.09 19.54 -3.32
N ALA A 53 -3.62 18.84 -4.33
CA ALA A 53 -3.91 17.41 -4.22
C ALA A 53 -2.63 16.59 -3.96
N ALA A 54 -1.53 16.89 -4.64
CA ALA A 54 -0.26 16.19 -4.41
C ALA A 54 0.28 16.41 -2.99
N LYS A 55 0.08 17.60 -2.41
CA LYS A 55 0.45 17.89 -1.02
C LYS A 55 -0.43 17.11 -0.04
N GLU A 56 -1.75 17.13 -0.25
CA GLU A 56 -2.71 16.38 0.58
C GLU A 56 -2.42 14.87 0.54
N MET A 57 -2.14 14.30 -0.64
CA MET A 57 -1.74 12.89 -0.79
C MET A 57 -0.46 12.55 -0.02
N HIS A 58 0.54 13.44 -0.06
CA HIS A 58 1.80 13.23 0.67
C HIS A 58 1.59 13.27 2.19
N GLU A 59 0.84 14.26 2.68
CA GLU A 59 0.50 14.38 4.10
C GLU A 59 -0.35 13.19 4.59
N GLN A 60 -1.31 12.76 3.77
CA GLN A 60 -2.13 11.59 4.06
C GLN A 60 -1.29 10.30 4.13
N SER A 61 -0.33 10.13 3.21
CA SER A 61 0.60 8.98 3.23
C SER A 61 1.41 8.94 4.52
N LEU A 62 1.95 10.08 4.97
CA LEU A 62 2.69 10.18 6.23
C LEU A 62 1.80 9.87 7.44
N LYS A 63 0.56 10.37 7.44
CA LYS A 63 -0.42 10.08 8.50
C LYS A 63 -0.75 8.59 8.56
N ILE A 64 -1.03 7.96 7.41
CA ILE A 64 -1.34 6.52 7.33
C ILE A 64 -0.17 5.69 7.84
N GLU A 65 1.06 6.01 7.44
CA GLU A 65 2.26 5.32 7.90
C GLU A 65 2.43 5.43 9.42
N ALA A 66 2.21 6.61 9.99
CA ALA A 66 2.34 6.82 11.44
C ALA A 66 1.25 6.10 12.24
N GLU A 67 -0.01 6.22 11.80
CA GLU A 67 -1.18 5.71 12.52
C GLU A 67 -1.34 4.18 12.37
N TYR A 68 -1.10 3.65 11.18
CA TYR A 68 -1.34 2.25 10.83
C TYR A 68 -0.05 1.44 10.64
N LYS A 69 1.10 1.92 11.14
CA LYS A 69 2.40 1.23 11.01
C LYS A 69 2.34 -0.27 11.34
N HIS A 70 1.58 -0.63 12.38
CA HIS A 70 1.44 -1.99 12.87
C HIS A 70 0.65 -2.93 11.94
N HIS A 71 -0.11 -2.37 11.00
CA HIS A 71 -0.81 -3.14 9.97
C HIS A 71 -0.04 -3.21 8.65
N ILE A 72 0.94 -2.35 8.42
CA ILE A 72 1.71 -2.31 7.17
C ILE A 72 2.70 -3.46 7.14
N SER A 73 2.56 -4.35 6.14
CA SER A 73 3.46 -5.47 5.92
C SER A 73 4.79 -5.01 5.32
N ASP A 74 4.75 -4.11 4.34
CA ASP A 74 5.95 -3.52 3.73
C ASP A 74 5.66 -2.14 3.11
N ILE A 75 6.71 -1.33 2.96
CA ILE A 75 6.67 0.01 2.37
C ILE A 75 7.42 0.00 1.03
N ILE A 76 6.69 0.27 -0.05
CA ILE A 76 7.26 0.38 -1.40
C ILE A 76 7.61 1.83 -1.67
N HIS A 77 8.91 2.12 -1.78
CA HIS A 77 9.38 3.46 -2.11
C HIS A 77 9.17 3.78 -3.59
N ALA A 78 8.16 4.60 -3.88
CA ALA A 78 7.85 5.07 -5.22
C ALA A 78 8.70 6.29 -5.56
N GLY A 79 9.70 6.11 -6.43
CA GLY A 79 10.57 7.22 -6.83
C GLY A 79 11.18 7.14 -8.22
N VAL A 80 10.96 6.05 -8.96
CA VAL A 80 11.61 5.81 -10.27
C VAL A 80 10.59 5.89 -11.40
N ASN A 81 9.75 4.88 -11.57
CA ASN A 81 8.66 4.85 -12.54
C ASN A 81 7.64 3.76 -12.15
N VAL A 82 6.49 3.73 -12.83
CA VAL A 82 5.40 2.79 -12.53
C VAL A 82 5.82 1.32 -12.72
N ALA A 83 6.60 1.01 -13.75
CA ALA A 83 7.08 -0.35 -13.99
C ALA A 83 7.93 -0.88 -12.82
N TYR A 84 8.83 -0.04 -12.30
CA TYR A 84 9.65 -0.37 -11.13
C TYR A 84 8.79 -0.57 -9.88
N ILE A 85 7.79 0.30 -9.65
CA ILE A 85 6.84 0.14 -8.53
C ILE A 85 6.10 -1.20 -8.65
N CYS A 86 5.62 -1.57 -9.83
CA CYS A 86 4.96 -2.86 -10.05
C CYS A 86 5.87 -4.05 -9.76
N THR A 87 7.14 -3.99 -10.15
CA THR A 87 8.13 -5.05 -9.83
C THR A 87 8.32 -5.18 -8.32
N GLN A 88 8.47 -4.06 -7.61
CA GLN A 88 8.62 -4.08 -6.15
C GLN A 88 7.37 -4.60 -5.44
N VAL A 89 6.17 -4.21 -5.91
CA VAL A 89 4.90 -4.72 -5.38
C VAL A 89 4.82 -6.24 -5.53
N LYS A 90 5.14 -6.78 -6.73
CA LYS A 90 5.14 -8.23 -6.96
C LYS A 90 6.11 -8.95 -6.02
N ALA A 91 7.34 -8.46 -5.93
CA ALA A 91 8.36 -9.05 -5.05
C ALA A 91 7.95 -9.01 -3.57
N ALA A 92 7.33 -7.92 -3.12
CA ALA A 92 6.84 -7.80 -1.75
C ALA A 92 5.67 -8.76 -1.48
N VAL A 93 4.71 -8.90 -2.40
CA VAL A 93 3.63 -9.90 -2.26
C VAL A 93 4.18 -11.31 -2.15
N ASP A 94 5.11 -11.69 -3.04
CA ASP A 94 5.73 -13.03 -3.02
C ASP A 94 6.48 -13.29 -1.71
N CYS A 95 7.20 -12.28 -1.21
CA CYS A 95 7.92 -12.35 0.06
C CYS A 95 6.96 -12.51 1.25
N GLU A 96 5.98 -11.61 1.38
CA GLU A 96 5.03 -11.62 2.50
C GLU A 96 4.17 -12.89 2.50
N GLN A 97 3.77 -13.39 1.33
CA GLN A 97 2.96 -14.61 1.21
C GLN A 97 3.69 -15.87 1.71
N SER A 98 5.02 -15.87 1.69
CA SER A 98 5.84 -17.00 2.17
C SER A 98 6.04 -17.03 3.68
N LYS A 99 5.71 -15.93 4.39
CA LYS A 99 5.94 -15.81 5.83
C LYS A 99 4.88 -16.55 6.63
N ALA A 100 5.30 -17.11 7.76
CA ALA A 100 4.37 -17.64 8.74
C ALA A 100 3.60 -16.50 9.42
N LEU A 101 2.27 -16.61 9.44
CA LEU A 101 1.39 -15.67 10.13
C LEU A 101 0.99 -16.23 11.49
N TRP A 102 1.16 -15.41 12.53
CA TRP A 102 0.68 -15.72 13.87
C TRP A 102 -0.81 -15.43 13.95
N VAL A 103 -1.62 -16.48 13.94
CA VAL A 103 -3.08 -16.37 14.04
C VAL A 103 -3.50 -16.66 15.48
N PRO A 104 -4.22 -15.73 16.15
CA PRO A 104 -4.80 -16.00 17.46
C PRO A 104 -5.71 -17.22 17.36
N ARG A 105 -5.54 -18.19 18.27
CA ARG A 105 -6.56 -19.22 18.44
C ARG A 105 -7.82 -18.52 18.97
N GLY A 106 -8.93 -18.62 18.23
CA GLY A 106 -10.22 -18.11 18.67
C GLY A 106 -10.64 -18.72 20.02
N PRO A 107 -11.70 -18.21 20.67
CA PRO A 107 -12.17 -18.77 21.93
C PRO A 107 -12.49 -20.25 21.72
N THR A 108 -11.86 -21.11 22.52
CA THR A 108 -12.22 -22.52 22.67
C THR A 108 -13.65 -22.66 23.16
#